data_AF-A0A6C0ELD3-F1
#
_entry.id   AF-A0A6C0ELD3-F1
#
_cell.length_a   1.000
_cell.length_b   1.000
_cell.length_c   1.000
_cell.angle_alpha   90.00
_cell.angle_beta   90.00
_cell.angle_gamma   90.00
#
_symmetry.space_group_name_H-M   'P 1'
#
loop_
_entity.id
_entity.type
_entity.pdbx_description
1 polymer ?
#
loop_
_entity_poly.entity_id
_entity_poly.type
_entity_poly.pdbx_seq_one_letter_code
_entity_poly.pdbx_strand_id
1 'polypeptide(L)' 'MISKFSQEILDTVLNELKKTKNLDKICLNFLDPLIYYSFKKIYPYFFIFLLTHIIILILILFIIYYLFKNKFIPINL' A
#
# COMPACT_ATOMS: atom_id res chain seq x y z
N MET A 1 0.08 -9.74 -43.56
CA MET A 1 1.55 -9.62 -43.72
C MET A 1 2.14 -8.75 -42.62
N ILE A 2 1.66 -7.52 -42.44
CA ILE A 2 2.06 -6.62 -41.33
C ILE A 2 1.78 -7.23 -39.94
N SER A 3 0.68 -7.98 -39.79
CA SER A 3 0.35 -8.68 -38.54
C SER A 3 1.39 -9.72 -38.12
N LYS A 4 1.90 -10.51 -39.07
CA LYS A 4 2.95 -11.52 -38.82
C LYS A 4 4.27 -10.86 -38.41
N PHE A 5 4.66 -9.81 -39.11
CA PHE A 5 5.89 -9.07 -38.80
C PHE A 5 5.81 -8.37 -37.43
N SER A 6 4.65 -7.81 -37.10
CA SER A 6 4.39 -7.23 -35.77
C SER A 6 4.45 -8.28 -34.66
N GLN A 7 3.90 -9.48 -34.91
CA GLN A 7 3.97 -10.60 -33.98
C GLN A 7 5.42 -11.07 -33.76
N GLU A 8 6.21 -11.23 -34.82
CA GLU A 8 7.62 -11.63 -34.70
C GLU A 8 8.46 -10.61 -33.90
N ILE A 9 8.20 -9.31 -34.09
CA ILE A 9 8.85 -8.25 -33.31
C ILE A 9 8.43 -8.33 -31.84
N LEU A 10 7.13 -8.46 -31.55
CA LEU A 10 6.62 -8.57 -30.18
C LEU A 10 7.17 -9.82 -29.48
N ASP A 11 7.20 -10.95 -30.16
CA ASP A 11 7.72 -12.21 -29.62
C ASP A 11 9.22 -12.11 -29.30
N THR A 12 9.99 -11.44 -30.16
CA THR A 12 11.41 -11.20 -29.94
C THR A 12 11.63 -10.28 -28.74
N VAL A 13 10.87 -9.19 -28.64
CA VAL A 13 10.93 -8.27 -27.49
C VAL A 13 10.53 -8.98 -26.21
N LEU A 14 9.45 -9.77 -26.21
CA LEU A 14 9.01 -10.54 -25.05
C LEU A 14 10.07 -11.57 -24.61
N ASN A 15 10.73 -12.23 -25.56
CA ASN A 15 11.80 -13.19 -25.25
C ASN A 15 13.04 -12.50 -24.66
N GLU A 16 13.40 -11.31 -25.14
CA GLU A 16 14.47 -10.50 -24.54
C GLU A 16 14.11 -10.00 -23.14
N LEU A 17 12.87 -9.53 -22.94
CA LEU A 17 12.40 -9.06 -21.64
C LEU A 17 12.40 -10.19 -20.60
N LYS A 18 12.07 -11.42 -21.00
CA LYS A 18 12.05 -12.60 -20.10
C LYS A 18 13.44 -13.07 -19.66
N LYS A 19 14.53 -12.63 -20.30
CA LYS A 19 15.87 -12.96 -19.84
C LYS A 19 16.07 -12.40 -18.44
N THR A 20 16.51 -13.23 -17.50
CA THR A 20 16.73 -12.88 -16.09
C THR A 20 17.50 -11.58 -15.93
N LYS A 21 18.61 -11.40 -16.67
CA LYS A 21 19.41 -10.18 -16.68
C LYS A 21 18.63 -8.91 -17.07
N ASN A 22 17.65 -9.01 -17.96
CA ASN A 22 16.84 -7.87 -18.41
C ASN A 22 15.68 -7.62 -17.45
N LEU A 23 15.08 -8.68 -16.88
CA LEU A 23 14.15 -8.55 -15.76
C LEU A 23 14.80 -7.83 -14.58
N ASP A 24 16.02 -8.21 -14.19
CA ASP A 24 16.75 -7.58 -13.10
C ASP A 24 16.99 -6.09 -13.36
N LYS A 25 17.33 -5.73 -14.61
CA LYS A 25 17.47 -4.32 -15.01
C LYS A 25 16.16 -3.55 -14.96
N ILE A 26 15.03 -4.17 -15.30
CA ILE A 26 13.72 -3.53 -15.23
C ILE A 26 13.31 -3.36 -13.77
N CYS A 27 13.59 -4.36 -12.93
CA CYS A 27 13.37 -4.28 -11.50
C CYS A 27 14.13 -3.08 -10.90
N LEU A 28 15.45 -3.03 -11.11
CA LEU A 28 16.32 -2.01 -10.52
C LEU A 28 16.10 -0.61 -11.11
N ASN A 29 15.90 -0.48 -12.42
CA ASN A 29 15.86 0.83 -13.07
C ASN A 29 14.44 1.39 -13.24
N PHE A 30 13.40 0.57 -13.11
CA PHE A 30 12.02 0.99 -13.35
C PHE A 30 11.10 0.70 -12.18
N LEU A 31 11.02 -0.55 -11.71
CA LEU A 31 10.16 -0.90 -10.58
C LEU A 31 10.60 -0.22 -9.29
N ASP A 32 11.89 -0.26 -8.95
CA ASP A 32 12.42 0.37 -7.73
C ASP A 32 12.13 1.87 -7.65
N PRO A 33 12.44 2.70 -8.66
CA PRO A 33 12.08 4.12 -8.61
C PRO A 33 10.56 4.32 -8.59
N LEU A 34 9.79 3.52 -9.33
CA LEU A 34 8.33 3.62 -9.32
C LEU A 34 7.74 3.32 -7.94
N ILE A 35 8.24 2.27 -7.28
CA ILE A 35 7.91 1.91 -5.91
C ILE A 35 8.34 3.05 -4.98
N TYR A 36 9.59 3.50 -5.06
CA TYR A 36 10.11 4.57 -4.20
C TYR A 36 9.27 5.86 -4.29
N TYR A 37 8.96 6.34 -5.49
CA TYR A 37 8.15 7.55 -5.67
C TYR A 37 6.70 7.34 -5.23
N SER A 38 6.13 6.17 -5.49
CA SER A 38 4.76 5.83 -5.05
C SER A 38 4.67 5.79 -3.53
N PHE A 39 5.59 5.07 -2.87
CA PHE A 39 5.65 5.00 -1.41
C PHE A 39 5.98 6.34 -0.78
N LYS A 40 6.90 7.13 -1.37
CA LYS A 40 7.18 8.50 -0.89
C LYS A 40 5.94 9.38 -0.89
N LYS A 41 5.06 9.23 -1.89
CA LYS A 41 3.78 9.95 -1.93
C LYS A 41 2.75 9.38 -0.97
N ILE A 42 2.65 8.06 -0.84
CA ILE A 42 1.63 7.39 -0.02
C ILE A 42 1.95 7.45 1.49
N TYR A 43 3.23 7.41 1.85
CA TYR A 43 3.72 7.39 3.23
C TYR A 43 3.12 8.48 4.14
N PRO A 44 3.11 9.78 3.77
CA PRO A 44 2.52 10.81 4.62
C PRO A 44 1.02 10.59 4.86
N TYR A 45 0.26 10.12 3.86
CA TYR A 45 -1.17 9.82 4.02
C TYR A 45 -1.38 8.61 4.92
N PHE A 46 -0.57 7.56 4.74
CA PHE A 46 -0.63 6.37 5.58
C PHE A 46 -0.29 6.71 7.04
N PHE A 47 0.69 7.59 7.25
CA PHE A 47 1.05 8.07 8.58
C PHE A 47 -0.09 8.84 9.26
N ILE A 48 -0.72 9.78 8.55
CA ILE A 48 -1.88 10.52 9.07
C ILE A 48 -3.04 9.56 9.35
N PHE A 49 -3.32 8.63 8.44
CA PHE A 49 -4.35 7.61 8.63
C PHE A 49 -4.11 6.78 9.89
N LEU A 50 -2.88 6.33 10.12
CA LEU A 50 -2.53 5.54 11.30
C LEU A 50 -2.67 6.37 12.58
N LEU A 51 -2.24 7.63 12.55
CA LEU A 51 -2.39 8.56 13.68
C LEU A 51 -3.86 8.80 14.03
N THR A 52 -4.72 9.07 13.05
CA THR A 52 -6.16 9.27 13.30
C THR A 52 -6.81 7.99 13.82
N HIS A 53 -6.39 6.82 13.32
CA HIS A 53 -6.90 5.53 13.79
C HIS A 53 -6.57 5.27 15.27
N ILE A 54 -5.34 5.60 15.71
CA ILE A 54 -4.94 5.49 17.12
C ILE A 54 -5.82 6.37 18.01
N ILE A 55 -6.08 7.62 17.61
CA ILE A 55 -6.92 8.55 18.36
C ILE A 55 -8.34 8.00 18.51
N ILE A 56 -8.93 7.50 17.42
CA ILE A 56 -10.27 6.89 17.43
C ILE A 56 -10.30 5.67 18.36
N LEU A 57 -9.27 4.82 18.31
CA LEU A 57 -9.17 3.65 19.17
C LEU A 57 -9.12 4.02 20.65
N ILE A 58 -8.32 5.03 21.01
CA ILE A 58 -8.27 5.57 22.39
C ILE A 58 -9.65 6.08 22.82
N LEU A 59 -10.34 6.83 21.95
CA LEU A 59 -11.67 7.36 22.24
C LEU A 59 -12.68 6.23 22.51
N ILE A 60 -12.67 5.18 21.69
CA ILE A 60 -13.53 4.00 21.87
C ILE A 60 -13.25 3.34 23.22
N LEU A 61 -11.98 3.14 23.58
CA LEU A 61 -11.61 2.58 24.88
C LEU A 61 -12.09 3.44 26.04
N PHE A 62 -12.01 4.77 25.93
CA PHE A 62 -12.53 5.69 26.93
C PHE A 62 -14.05 5.60 27.08
N ILE A 63 -14.79 5.54 25.97
CA ILE A 63 -16.25 5.40 25.98
C ILE A 63 -16.64 4.07 26.64
N ILE A 64 -15.96 2.98 26.27
CA ILE A 64 -16.19 1.67 26.88
C ILE A 64 -15.91 1.74 28.39
N TYR A 65 -14.77 2.30 28.80
CA TYR A 65 -14.43 2.46 30.22
C TYR A 65 -15.51 3.26 30.97
N TYR A 66 -15.98 4.37 30.42
CA TYR A 66 -17.02 5.19 31.03
C TYR A 66 -18.35 4.43 31.16
N LEU A 67 -18.77 3.72 30.11
CA LEU A 67 -19.99 2.91 30.13
C LEU A 67 -19.91 1.78 31.16
N PHE A 68 -18.77 1.10 31.25
CA PHE A 68 -18.54 0.07 32.27
C PHE A 68 -18.59 0.65 33.68
N LYS A 69 -17.93 1.79 33.92
CA LYS A 69 -17.96 2.46 35.21
C LYS A 69 -19.39 2.85 35.60
N ASN A 70 -20.15 3.49 34.71
CA ASN A 70 -21.50 3.95 34.99
C ASN A 70 -22.51 2.80 35.18
N LYS A 71 -22.32 1.67 34.47
CA LYS A 71 -23.22 0.51 34.57
C LYS A 71 -22.96 -0.35 35.81
N PHE A 72 -21.72 -0.44 36.28
CA PHE A 72 -21.34 -1.29 37.43
C PHE A 72 -21.16 -0.53 38.75
N ILE A 73 -20.92 0.78 38.72
CA ILE A 73 -20.89 1.66 39.90
C ILE A 73 -21.95 2.74 39.66
N PRO A 74 -23.23 2.51 40.04
CA PRO A 74 -24.22 3.56 39.96
C PRO A 74 -23.77 4.70 40.86
N ILE A 75 -23.47 5.85 40.26
CA ILE A 75 -23.29 7.09 40.99
C ILE A 75 -24.69 7.46 41.49
N ASN A 76 -25.02 7.00 42.70
CA ASN A 76 -26.13 7.55 43.47
C ASN A 76 -25.71 8.96 43.86
N LEU A 77 -26.11 9.95 43.04
CA LEU A 77 -26.11 11.34 43.43
C LEU A 77 -27.38 11.64 44.22
#